data_AF-A0A323TVJ1-F1
#
_entry.id   AF-A0A323TVJ1-F1
#
_cell.length_a   1.000
_cell.length_b   1.000
_cell.length_c   1.000
_cell.angle_alpha   90.00
_cell.angle_beta   90.00
_cell.angle_gamma   90.00
#
_symmetry.space_group_name_H-M   'P 1'
#
loop_
_entity.id
_entity.type
_entity.pdbx_description
1 polymer ?
#
loop_
_entity_poly.entity_id
_entity_poly.type
_entity_poly.pdbx_seq_one_letter_code
_entity_poly.pdbx_strand_id
1 'polypeptide(L)'
;MKNFKIILILISLLFLTACSSVKTVPKYEEKKNVKWKQVEPPVIVLDLEPGDIIIKEKTVNPIGMFGHVAVMKNDKTIVDYPKFWNKSYTIDIDYWLEEGRDILVLRYKDMTDEFRKRLIKNMGKYFGKDYRISSDKMNTEGFYCSQYIWYVYYITAQEMGFELDLDSDGGPYVLPYDFINSPYLEIVN
;
A
#
# COMPACT_ATOMS: atom_id res chain seq x y z
N MET A 1 12.51 31.40 -27.63
CA MET A 1 12.22 29.94 -27.50
C MET A 1 13.31 29.12 -26.82
N LYS A 2 14.57 29.58 -26.70
CA LYS A 2 15.64 28.83 -25.98
C LYS A 2 15.43 28.79 -24.46
N ASN A 3 14.93 29.88 -23.86
CA ASN A 3 14.81 30.01 -22.40
C ASN A 3 13.64 29.21 -21.81
N PHE A 4 12.60 28.92 -22.59
CA PHE A 4 11.42 28.15 -22.13
C PHE A 4 11.76 26.65 -21.93
N LYS A 5 12.60 26.08 -22.81
CA LYS A 5 13.11 24.71 -22.64
C LYS A 5 14.02 24.57 -21.42
N ILE A 6 14.84 25.59 -21.15
CA ILE A 6 15.72 25.63 -19.97
C ILE A 6 14.91 25.73 -18.68
N ILE A 7 13.84 26.54 -18.66
CA ILE A 7 12.91 26.64 -17.53
C ILE A 7 12.18 25.30 -17.30
N LEU A 8 11.73 24.62 -18.36
CA LEU A 8 11.09 23.30 -18.24
C LEU A 8 12.05 22.24 -17.67
N ILE A 9 13.32 22.28 -18.09
CA ILE A 9 14.38 21.37 -17.61
C ILE A 9 14.74 21.67 -16.14
N LEU A 10 14.76 22.94 -15.74
CA LEU A 10 14.98 23.34 -14.35
C LEU A 10 13.81 22.95 -13.44
N ILE A 11 12.56 23.08 -13.93
CA ILE A 11 11.36 22.63 -13.21
C ILE A 11 11.38 21.10 -13.07
N SER A 12 11.72 20.35 -14.11
CA SER A 12 11.83 18.89 -14.01
C SER A 12 12.99 18.43 -13.11
N LEU A 13 14.11 19.17 -13.09
CA LEU A 13 15.21 18.94 -12.14
C LEU A 13 14.83 19.25 -10.69
N LEU A 14 14.00 20.28 -10.44
CA LEU A 14 13.43 20.59 -9.12
C LEU A 14 12.48 19.48 -8.65
N PHE A 15 11.71 18.85 -9.53
CA PHE A 15 10.90 17.68 -9.19
C PHE A 15 11.73 16.41 -8.92
N LEU A 16 12.92 16.29 -9.54
CA LEU A 16 13.82 15.15 -9.31
C LEU A 16 14.63 15.28 -8.00
N THR A 17 14.89 16.49 -7.52
CA THR A 17 15.61 16.73 -6.24
C THR A 17 14.68 16.98 -5.04
N ALA A 18 13.42 17.38 -5.27
CA ALA A 18 12.45 17.57 -4.18
C ALA A 18 11.94 16.26 -3.58
N CYS A 19 12.01 15.13 -4.30
CA CYS A 19 11.56 13.83 -3.80
C CYS A 19 12.59 13.08 -2.94
N SER A 20 13.83 13.58 -2.79
CA SER A 20 14.85 12.95 -1.94
C SER A 20 14.87 13.47 -0.49
N SER A 21 14.03 14.45 -0.15
CA SER A 21 14.14 15.19 1.11
C SER A 21 12.83 15.45 1.87
N VAL A 22 11.70 14.85 1.48
CA VAL A 22 10.57 14.73 2.42
C VAL A 22 10.86 13.55 3.33
N LYS A 23 11.84 13.71 4.24
CA LYS A 23 11.95 12.86 5.41
C LYS A 23 10.96 13.39 6.43
N THR A 24 9.71 12.95 6.32
CA THR A 24 8.78 12.96 7.44
C THR A 24 9.42 12.16 8.57
N VAL A 25 9.43 12.74 9.76
CA VAL A 25 9.86 12.01 10.96
C VAL A 25 8.82 10.92 11.20
N PRO A 26 9.21 9.64 11.33
CA PRO A 26 8.23 8.59 11.55
C PRO A 26 7.46 8.87 12.84
N LYS A 27 6.12 8.79 12.76
CA LYS A 27 5.16 8.91 13.86
C LYS A 27 5.30 7.75 14.85
N TYR A 28 5.68 6.57 14.36
CA TYR A 28 5.89 5.37 15.17
C TYR A 28 7.33 4.88 15.10
N GLU A 29 7.75 4.10 16.10
CA GLU A 29 9.09 3.51 16.12
C GLU A 29 9.30 2.56 14.94
N GLU A 30 10.49 2.65 14.33
CA GLU A 30 10.88 1.76 13.24
C GLU A 30 11.06 0.33 13.75
N LYS A 31 10.42 -0.63 13.09
CA LYS A 31 10.64 -2.06 13.39
C LYS A 31 12.04 -2.46 12.94
N LYS A 32 12.86 -2.92 13.89
CA LYS A 32 14.22 -3.40 13.60
C LYS A 32 14.19 -4.84 13.06
N ASN A 33 15.13 -5.17 12.19
CA ASN A 33 15.37 -6.53 11.68
C ASN A 33 14.19 -7.15 10.92
N VAL A 34 13.45 -6.34 10.15
CA VAL A 34 12.42 -6.82 9.23
C VAL A 34 13.04 -7.80 8.23
N LYS A 35 12.57 -9.05 8.24
CA LYS A 35 13.02 -10.09 7.32
C LYS A 35 12.02 -10.22 6.19
N TRP A 36 12.47 -9.93 4.98
CA TRP A 36 11.69 -10.16 3.78
C TRP A 36 11.67 -11.65 3.43
N LYS A 37 10.53 -12.11 2.91
CA LYS A 37 10.34 -13.50 2.49
C LYS A 37 10.51 -13.56 0.98
N GLN A 38 11.54 -14.26 0.54
CA GLN A 38 11.74 -14.55 -0.87
C GLN A 38 10.62 -15.47 -1.36
N VAL A 39 10.09 -15.20 -2.56
CA VAL A 39 9.06 -16.03 -3.19
C VAL A 39 9.64 -16.76 -4.38
N GLU A 40 9.79 -18.09 -4.26
CA GLU A 40 10.28 -18.97 -5.31
C GLU A 40 9.18 -19.94 -5.77
N PRO A 41 8.97 -20.13 -7.09
CA PRO A 41 8.07 -21.16 -7.61
C PRO A 41 8.58 -22.60 -7.32
N PRO A 42 7.70 -23.62 -7.19
CA PRO A 42 6.24 -23.53 -7.20
C PRO A 42 5.70 -23.17 -5.80
N VAL A 43 5.01 -22.02 -5.76
CA VAL A 43 4.19 -21.41 -4.70
C VAL A 43 4.51 -21.83 -3.25
N ILE A 44 4.96 -20.85 -2.48
CA ILE A 44 5.05 -20.94 -1.03
C ILE A 44 3.65 -21.06 -0.44
N VAL A 45 3.43 -22.06 0.43
CA VAL A 45 2.28 -22.08 1.33
C VAL A 45 2.43 -20.92 2.31
N LEU A 46 1.73 -19.83 2.05
CA LEU A 46 1.56 -18.71 2.97
C LEU A 46 0.24 -18.92 3.71
N ASP A 47 0.25 -18.79 5.04
CA ASP A 47 -0.96 -18.81 5.87
C ASP A 47 -1.68 -17.45 5.80
N LEU A 48 -2.19 -17.13 4.61
CA LEU A 48 -2.82 -15.84 4.32
C LEU A 48 -4.27 -15.82 4.75
N GLU A 49 -4.66 -14.72 5.36
CA GLU A 49 -6.03 -14.46 5.79
C GLU A 49 -6.64 -13.25 5.05
N PRO A 50 -7.98 -13.22 4.89
CA PRO A 50 -8.66 -12.03 4.38
C PRO A 50 -8.33 -10.81 5.26
N GLY A 51 -7.89 -9.73 4.60
CA GLY A 51 -7.40 -8.52 5.24
C GLY A 51 -5.87 -8.41 5.32
N ASP A 52 -5.12 -9.51 5.19
CA ASP A 52 -3.65 -9.44 5.19
C ASP A 52 -3.14 -8.49 4.10
N ILE A 53 -2.18 -7.66 4.47
CA ILE A 53 -1.55 -6.67 3.60
C ILE A 53 -0.23 -7.24 3.13
N ILE A 54 -0.04 -7.36 1.82
CA ILE A 54 1.16 -7.95 1.23
C ILE A 54 1.94 -6.85 0.54
N ILE A 55 3.17 -6.61 1.01
CA ILE A 55 4.08 -5.61 0.47
C ILE A 55 5.15 -6.32 -0.35
N LYS A 56 5.42 -5.83 -1.55
CA LYS A 56 6.59 -6.18 -2.36
C LYS A 56 7.73 -5.19 -2.12
N GLU A 57 8.96 -5.70 -1.92
CA GLU A 57 10.15 -4.91 -1.61
C GLU A 57 10.47 -3.90 -2.71
N LYS A 58 10.87 -2.67 -2.35
CA LYS A 58 11.31 -1.62 -3.27
C LYS A 58 12.36 -2.13 -4.27
N THR A 59 12.26 -1.66 -5.52
CA THR A 59 13.27 -1.94 -6.56
C THR A 59 13.91 -0.65 -7.05
N VAL A 60 15.06 -0.76 -7.71
CA VAL A 60 15.83 0.39 -8.21
C VAL A 60 15.19 1.11 -9.41
N ASN A 61 14.06 0.62 -9.93
CA ASN A 61 13.39 1.23 -11.08
C ASN A 61 12.34 2.27 -10.63
N PRO A 62 12.00 3.28 -11.47
CA PRO A 62 11.09 4.36 -11.07
C PRO A 62 9.68 3.90 -10.67
N ILE A 63 9.25 2.74 -11.13
CA ILE A 63 7.91 2.19 -10.84
C ILE A 63 7.91 1.49 -9.47
N GLY A 64 9.01 0.82 -9.10
CA GLY A 64 9.13 0.04 -7.88
C GLY A 64 9.86 0.72 -6.73
N MET A 65 10.39 1.94 -6.92
CA MET A 65 11.17 2.66 -5.89
C MET A 65 10.37 2.98 -4.61
N PHE A 66 9.04 2.93 -4.66
CA PHE A 66 8.16 3.14 -3.50
C PHE A 66 7.63 1.84 -2.89
N GLY A 67 7.95 0.69 -3.47
CA GLY A 67 7.34 -0.59 -3.11
C GLY A 67 6.07 -0.84 -3.93
N HIS A 68 5.36 -1.92 -3.63
CA HIS A 68 3.99 -2.13 -4.09
C HIS A 68 3.23 -2.87 -3.00
N VAL A 69 1.91 -2.70 -2.92
CA VAL A 69 1.13 -3.30 -1.86
C VAL A 69 -0.26 -3.71 -2.35
N ALA A 70 -0.72 -4.86 -1.88
CA ALA A 70 -2.05 -5.37 -2.11
C ALA A 70 -2.67 -5.84 -0.79
N VAL A 71 -3.97 -6.10 -0.80
CA VAL A 71 -4.70 -6.63 0.37
C VAL A 71 -5.49 -7.88 -0.02
N MET A 72 -5.43 -8.91 0.82
CA MET A 72 -6.18 -10.15 0.66
C MET A 72 -7.67 -9.87 0.78
N LYS A 73 -8.44 -10.22 -0.24
CA LYS A 73 -9.92 -10.17 -0.24
C LYS A 73 -10.50 -11.44 0.39
N ASN A 74 -9.88 -12.57 0.09
CA ASN A 74 -10.19 -13.89 0.63
C ASN A 74 -8.90 -14.71 0.71
N ASP A 75 -9.00 -16.02 0.84
CA ASP A 75 -7.89 -16.98 0.96
C ASP A 75 -7.00 -17.07 -0.29
N LYS A 76 -7.48 -16.67 -1.47
CA LYS A 76 -6.73 -16.81 -2.73
C LYS A 76 -6.64 -15.56 -3.59
N THR A 77 -7.45 -14.56 -3.31
CA THR A 77 -7.63 -13.39 -4.17
C THR A 77 -7.19 -12.15 -3.44
N ILE A 78 -6.39 -11.32 -4.10
CA ILE A 78 -6.05 -9.97 -3.64
C ILE A 78 -6.88 -8.90 -4.37
N VAL A 79 -6.98 -7.72 -3.75
CA VAL A 79 -7.29 -6.47 -4.46
C VAL A 79 -5.99 -5.72 -4.70
N ASP A 80 -5.77 -5.31 -5.95
CA ASP A 80 -4.59 -4.56 -6.37
C ASP A 80 -4.95 -3.30 -7.17
N TYR A 81 -4.11 -2.27 -7.03
CA TYR A 81 -4.09 -1.04 -7.84
C TYR A 81 -2.70 -0.92 -8.51
N PRO A 82 -2.56 -1.30 -9.80
CA PRO A 82 -1.25 -1.59 -10.35
C PRO A 82 -0.48 -0.34 -10.76
N LYS A 83 -1.12 0.58 -11.49
CA LYS A 83 -0.52 1.80 -12.07
C LYS A 83 -1.56 2.69 -12.73
N PHE A 84 -1.14 3.91 -13.10
CA PHE A 84 -1.90 4.86 -13.91
C PHE A 84 -2.63 4.21 -15.10
N TRP A 85 -3.82 4.76 -15.42
CA TRP A 85 -4.74 4.29 -16.47
C TRP A 85 -5.42 2.95 -16.23
N ASN A 86 -5.19 2.32 -15.08
CA ASN A 86 -5.91 1.11 -14.67
C ASN A 86 -6.87 1.41 -13.52
N LYS A 87 -7.92 0.61 -13.43
CA LYS A 87 -8.76 0.51 -12.23
C LYS A 87 -8.17 -0.52 -11.28
N SER A 88 -8.68 -0.58 -10.05
CA SER A 88 -8.42 -1.76 -9.23
C SER A 88 -8.91 -3.03 -9.93
N TYR A 89 -8.21 -4.12 -9.68
CA TYR A 89 -8.61 -5.44 -10.13
C TYR A 89 -8.40 -6.46 -9.01
N THR A 90 -8.92 -7.66 -9.25
CA THR A 90 -8.64 -8.82 -8.42
C THR A 90 -7.84 -9.83 -9.23
N ILE A 91 -6.87 -10.47 -8.58
CA ILE A 91 -6.04 -11.53 -9.17
C ILE A 91 -5.78 -12.60 -8.11
N ASP A 92 -5.52 -13.82 -8.56
CA ASP A 92 -5.05 -14.88 -7.69
C ASP A 92 -3.68 -14.49 -7.10
N ILE A 93 -3.48 -14.81 -5.82
CA ILE A 93 -2.27 -14.48 -5.10
C ILE A 93 -1.04 -15.13 -5.74
N ASP A 94 -1.16 -16.35 -6.24
CA ASP A 94 -0.02 -17.08 -6.81
C ASP A 94 0.52 -16.34 -8.03
N TYR A 95 -0.36 -15.93 -8.94
CA TYR A 95 0.02 -15.12 -10.12
C TYR A 95 0.59 -13.76 -9.73
N TRP A 96 0.07 -13.14 -8.68
CA TRP A 96 0.60 -11.86 -8.24
C TRP A 96 2.00 -12.01 -7.64
N LEU A 97 2.30 -13.10 -6.95
CA LEU A 97 3.59 -13.36 -6.31
C LEU A 97 4.68 -13.78 -7.31
N GLU A 98 4.32 -14.42 -8.42
CA GLU A 98 5.26 -14.86 -9.49
C GLU A 98 6.07 -13.71 -10.12
N GLU A 99 5.71 -12.45 -9.88
CA GLU A 99 6.46 -11.28 -10.35
C GLU A 99 7.83 -11.06 -9.64
N GLY A 100 8.26 -12.00 -8.79
CA GLY A 100 9.67 -12.19 -8.42
C GLY A 100 10.28 -11.14 -7.48
N ARG A 101 9.48 -10.60 -6.55
CA ARG A 101 9.94 -9.68 -5.50
C ARG A 101 9.77 -10.32 -4.13
N ASP A 102 10.72 -10.08 -3.25
CA ASP A 102 10.56 -10.46 -1.85
C ASP A 102 9.37 -9.73 -1.24
N ILE A 103 8.68 -10.40 -0.32
CA ILE A 103 7.44 -9.92 0.27
C ILE A 103 7.52 -9.79 1.80
N LEU A 104 6.64 -8.95 2.33
CA LEU A 104 6.22 -8.96 3.72
C LEU A 104 4.71 -9.15 3.77
N VAL A 105 4.25 -9.96 4.72
CA VAL A 105 2.83 -10.10 5.04
C VAL A 105 2.60 -9.41 6.37
N LEU A 106 1.69 -8.44 6.39
CA LEU A 106 1.28 -7.70 7.57
C LEU A 106 -0.17 -8.04 7.91
N ARG A 107 -0.42 -8.33 9.20
CA ARG A 107 -1.75 -8.64 9.72
C ARG A 107 -2.16 -7.63 10.79
N TYR A 108 -3.42 -7.23 10.79
CA TYR A 108 -3.98 -6.39 11.85
C TYR A 108 -4.15 -7.21 13.13
N LYS A 109 -3.49 -6.78 14.22
CA LYS A 109 -3.40 -7.53 15.48
C LYS A 109 -4.76 -7.79 16.14
N ASP A 110 -5.67 -6.83 16.02
CA ASP A 110 -6.98 -6.87 16.67
C ASP A 110 -8.09 -7.24 15.66
N MET A 111 -7.76 -8.05 14.64
CA MET A 111 -8.71 -8.51 13.64
C MET A 111 -9.80 -9.39 14.29
N THR A 112 -11.02 -8.87 14.34
CA THR A 112 -12.22 -9.62 14.72
C THR A 112 -13.02 -10.03 13.48
N ASP A 113 -13.88 -11.04 13.60
CA ASP A 113 -14.76 -11.43 12.48
C ASP A 113 -15.65 -10.29 11.99
N GLU A 114 -16.13 -9.44 12.91
CA GLU A 114 -16.95 -8.28 12.55
C GLU A 114 -16.13 -7.21 11.83
N PHE A 115 -14.91 -6.92 12.29
CA PHE A 115 -14.00 -6.00 11.60
C PHE A 115 -13.68 -6.53 10.20
N ARG A 116 -13.28 -7.81 10.09
CA ARG A 116 -12.97 -8.48 8.82
C ARG A 116 -14.15 -8.38 7.85
N LYS A 117 -15.36 -8.70 8.29
CA LYS A 117 -16.58 -8.62 7.47
C LYS A 117 -16.84 -7.20 6.95
N ARG A 118 -16.68 -6.18 7.79
CA ARG A 118 -16.84 -4.77 7.39
C ARG A 118 -15.72 -4.30 6.46
N LEU A 119 -14.49 -4.70 6.74
CA LEU A 119 -13.33 -4.42 5.88
C LEU A 119 -13.58 -4.93 4.47
N ILE A 120 -13.96 -6.21 4.31
CA ILE A 120 -14.25 -6.79 2.99
C ILE A 120 -15.42 -6.07 2.30
N LYS A 121 -16.46 -5.68 3.05
CA LYS A 121 -17.57 -4.87 2.52
C LYS A 121 -17.09 -3.52 2.01
N ASN A 122 -16.25 -2.82 2.77
CA ASN A 122 -15.69 -1.53 2.38
C ASN A 122 -14.72 -1.66 1.20
N MET A 123 -13.91 -2.71 1.16
CA MET A 123 -13.12 -3.05 -0.02
C MET A 123 -13.99 -3.13 -1.27
N GLY A 124 -15.12 -3.85 -1.21
CA GLY A 124 -16.08 -3.94 -2.31
C GLY A 124 -16.73 -2.60 -2.69
N LYS A 125 -17.07 -1.77 -1.70
CA LYS A 125 -17.69 -0.44 -1.92
C LYS A 125 -16.78 0.52 -2.69
N TYR A 126 -15.47 0.47 -2.43
CA TYR A 126 -14.47 1.36 -3.04
C TYR A 126 -13.71 0.71 -4.21
N PHE A 127 -14.05 -0.52 -4.58
CA PHE A 127 -13.49 -1.22 -5.73
C PHE A 127 -13.95 -0.62 -7.08
N GLY A 128 -13.14 -0.81 -8.11
CA GLY A 128 -13.40 -0.42 -9.51
C GLY A 128 -13.10 1.04 -9.83
N LYS A 129 -12.59 1.80 -8.85
CA LYS A 129 -12.18 3.19 -9.01
C LYS A 129 -10.88 3.29 -9.81
N ASP A 130 -10.72 4.39 -10.53
CA ASP A 130 -9.54 4.63 -11.35
C ASP A 130 -8.31 4.91 -10.46
N TYR A 131 -7.13 4.57 -10.98
CA TYR A 131 -5.88 4.93 -10.31
C TYR A 131 -5.72 6.45 -10.28
N ARG A 132 -5.55 7.03 -9.08
CA ARG A 132 -5.35 8.47 -8.90
C ARG A 132 -4.43 8.74 -7.72
N ILE A 133 -3.46 9.63 -7.94
CA ILE A 133 -2.63 10.18 -6.86
C ILE A 133 -3.28 11.46 -6.35
N SER A 134 -3.49 11.53 -5.05
CA SER A 134 -4.05 12.68 -4.33
C SER A 134 -3.31 12.87 -3.02
N SER A 135 -2.97 14.11 -2.69
CA SER A 135 -2.43 14.50 -1.37
C SER A 135 -3.54 14.65 -0.31
N ASP A 136 -4.80 14.66 -0.74
CA ASP A 136 -5.94 14.49 0.15
C ASP A 136 -6.21 12.99 0.28
N LYS A 137 -5.79 12.40 1.42
CA LYS A 137 -5.94 10.98 1.73
C LYS A 137 -7.40 10.53 1.74
N MET A 138 -8.33 11.46 2.01
CA MET A 138 -9.77 11.19 2.09
C MET A 138 -10.47 11.21 0.73
N ASN A 139 -9.78 11.57 -0.34
CA ASN A 139 -10.33 11.59 -1.69
C ASN A 139 -10.67 10.17 -2.18
N THR A 140 -11.95 9.94 -2.51
CA THR A 140 -12.47 8.64 -2.96
C THR A 140 -12.78 8.56 -4.47
N GLU A 141 -12.41 9.59 -5.25
CA GLU A 141 -12.61 9.61 -6.71
C GLU A 141 -11.65 8.64 -7.43
N GLY A 142 -10.59 8.23 -6.75
CA GLY A 142 -9.62 7.25 -7.19
C GLY A 142 -8.59 7.02 -6.11
N PHE A 143 -7.82 5.94 -6.24
CA PHE A 143 -6.83 5.57 -5.24
C PHE A 143 -5.54 5.13 -5.92
N TYR A 144 -4.43 5.25 -5.19
CA TYR A 144 -3.23 4.43 -5.43
C TYR A 144 -3.19 3.29 -4.41
N CYS A 145 -2.29 2.31 -4.63
CA CYS A 145 -2.28 1.03 -3.91
C CYS A 145 -2.34 1.16 -2.38
N SER A 146 -1.41 1.89 -1.78
CA SER A 146 -1.36 2.08 -0.32
C SER A 146 -2.49 2.99 0.19
N GLN A 147 -2.89 4.03 -0.53
CA GLN A 147 -4.03 4.87 -0.10
C GLN A 147 -5.32 4.06 0.02
N TYR A 148 -5.60 3.19 -0.95
CA TYR A 148 -6.80 2.36 -0.92
C TYR A 148 -6.83 1.51 0.36
N ILE A 149 -5.73 0.82 0.66
CA ILE A 149 -5.62 -0.06 1.84
C ILE A 149 -5.78 0.75 3.12
N TRP A 150 -5.04 1.85 3.27
CA TRP A 150 -5.20 2.75 4.41
C TRP A 150 -6.64 3.21 4.58
N TYR A 151 -7.27 3.65 3.49
CA TYR A 151 -8.61 4.22 3.52
C TYR A 151 -9.67 3.18 3.93
N VAL A 152 -9.62 1.95 3.39
CA VAL A 152 -10.59 0.91 3.75
C VAL A 152 -10.45 0.44 5.19
N TYR A 153 -9.23 0.42 5.74
CA TYR A 153 -8.99 0.15 7.15
C TYR A 153 -9.48 1.30 8.04
N TYR A 154 -9.11 2.52 7.68
CA TYR A 154 -9.49 3.75 8.38
C TYR A 154 -11.02 3.89 8.47
N ILE A 155 -11.73 3.81 7.34
CA ILE A 155 -13.19 3.97 7.32
C ILE A 155 -13.89 2.82 8.06
N THR A 156 -13.34 1.61 8.02
CA THR A 156 -13.89 0.46 8.77
C THR A 156 -13.82 0.69 10.27
N ALA A 157 -12.69 1.16 10.79
CA ALA A 157 -12.56 1.52 12.21
C ALA A 157 -13.49 2.68 12.61
N GLN A 158 -13.56 3.73 11.77
CA GLN A 158 -14.46 4.86 12.00
C GLN A 158 -15.93 4.43 12.06
N GLU A 159 -16.38 3.55 11.16
CA GLU A 159 -17.73 2.97 11.18
C GLU A 159 -18.00 2.10 12.43
N MET A 160 -16.95 1.62 13.09
CA MET A 160 -17.01 0.88 14.35
C MET A 160 -16.79 1.76 15.59
N GLY A 161 -16.58 3.06 15.40
CA GLY A 161 -16.47 4.03 16.49
C GLY A 161 -15.09 4.15 17.14
N PHE A 162 -14.01 3.73 16.46
CA PHE A 162 -12.65 3.90 16.97
C PHE A 162 -11.68 4.43 15.91
N GLU A 163 -10.53 4.93 16.37
CA GLU A 163 -9.47 5.44 15.50
C GLU A 163 -8.49 4.32 15.14
N LEU A 164 -8.22 4.15 13.85
CA LEU A 164 -7.19 3.27 13.33
C LEU A 164 -6.46 3.98 12.20
N ASP A 165 -5.24 4.39 12.46
CA ASP A 165 -4.38 5.06 11.48
C ASP A 165 -3.13 4.22 11.22
N LEU A 166 -3.13 3.52 10.09
CA LEU A 166 -2.03 2.66 9.67
C LEU A 166 -0.85 3.44 9.07
N ASP A 167 -1.01 4.73 8.81
CA ASP A 167 0.05 5.60 8.31
C ASP A 167 1.04 5.93 9.44
N SER A 168 2.28 5.47 9.27
CA SER A 168 3.34 5.63 10.27
C SER A 168 4.13 6.92 10.18
N ASP A 169 3.88 7.80 9.22
CA ASP A 169 4.61 9.07 9.11
C ASP A 169 3.68 10.29 9.14
N GLY A 170 2.37 10.08 8.95
CA GLY A 170 1.35 11.11 9.03
C GLY A 170 1.43 12.14 7.89
N GLY A 171 2.17 11.82 6.84
CA GLY A 171 2.39 12.67 5.68
C GLY A 171 1.14 12.83 4.81
N PRO A 172 1.25 13.66 3.75
CA PRO A 172 0.16 13.86 2.80
C PRO A 172 -0.09 12.64 1.89
N TYR A 173 0.82 11.67 1.87
CA TYR A 173 0.72 10.45 1.10
C TYR A 173 0.98 9.25 2.02
N VAL A 174 0.28 8.15 1.79
CA VAL A 174 0.53 6.89 2.51
C VAL A 174 1.37 6.00 1.61
N LEU A 175 2.59 5.69 1.95
CA LEU A 175 3.47 4.79 1.19
C LEU A 175 3.33 3.34 1.68
N PRO A 176 3.61 2.33 0.83
CA PRO A 176 3.60 0.93 1.24
C PRO A 176 4.42 0.63 2.50
N TYR A 177 5.55 1.32 2.67
CA TYR A 177 6.47 1.09 3.80
C TYR A 177 5.96 1.70 5.11
N ASP A 178 4.99 2.61 5.06
CA ASP A 178 4.42 3.21 6.27
C ASP A 178 3.64 2.16 7.07
N PHE A 179 3.11 1.13 6.41
CA PHE A 179 2.47 0.02 7.08
C PHE A 179 3.43 -0.81 7.93
N ILE A 180 4.71 -0.90 7.54
CA ILE A 180 5.69 -1.74 8.24
C ILE A 180 5.85 -1.27 9.69
N ASN A 181 5.91 0.05 9.91
CA ASN A 181 6.11 0.64 11.24
C ASN A 181 4.81 0.88 12.02
N SER A 182 3.65 0.59 11.42
CA SER A 182 2.38 0.70 12.13
C SER A 182 2.35 -0.23 13.36
N PRO A 183 2.02 0.28 14.56
CA PRO A 183 1.95 -0.52 15.78
C PRO A 183 0.73 -1.46 15.77
N TYR A 184 -0.26 -1.18 14.92
CA TYR A 184 -1.47 -1.99 14.75
C TYR A 184 -1.24 -3.22 13.89
N LEU A 185 -0.14 -3.25 13.13
CA LEU A 185 0.19 -4.35 12.24
C LEU A 185 1.31 -5.20 12.83
N GLU A 186 1.20 -6.52 12.70
CA GLU A 186 2.26 -7.48 12.96
C GLU A 186 2.74 -8.13 11.67
N ILE A 187 3.97 -8.61 11.66
CA ILE A 187 4.55 -9.33 10.53
C ILE A 187 4.26 -10.82 10.74
N VAL A 188 3.67 -11.49 9.75
CA VAL A 188 3.19 -12.89 9.84
C VAL A 188 3.74 -13.81 8.75
N ASN A 189 4.86 -13.43 8.14
CA ASN A 189 5.46 -14.16 7.01
C ASN A 189 6.11 -15.50 7.38
#